data_AF-A0A4Y1ZBG6-F1
#
_entry.id   AF-A0A4Y1ZBG6-F1
#
_cell.length_a   1.000
_cell.length_b   1.000
_cell.length_c   1.000
_cell.angle_alpha   90.00
_cell.angle_beta   90.00
_cell.angle_gamma   90.00
#
_symmetry.space_group_name_H-M   'P 1'
#
loop_
_entity.id
_entity.type
_entity.pdbx_description
1 polymer ?
#
loop_
_entity_poly.entity_id
_entity_poly.type
_entity_poly.pdbx_seq_one_letter_code
_entity_poly.pdbx_strand_id
1 'polypeptide(L)'
;METIKAIQTRRSVRKVSDKEPSKELIEQILDAARRAPNHMNTEPWHFIVLTGEGRNKLGAVYGKENQKLLKDANQETVNAAYEKGIASAKRAPVIIVVTMEPSDNPRAVAIEDVAATACAVEI
;
A
#
# COMPACT_ATOMS: atom_id res chain seq x y z
N MET A 1 18.00 -9.01 13.88
CA MET A 1 18.86 -7.88 13.49
C MET A 1 18.71 -6.81 14.56
N GLU A 2 19.78 -6.15 14.96
CA GLU A 2 19.73 -5.04 15.93
C GLU A 2 18.91 -3.85 15.40
N THR A 3 18.12 -3.21 16.27
CA THR A 3 17.16 -2.15 15.90
C THR A 3 17.81 -0.99 15.15
N ILE A 4 18.94 -0.47 15.65
CA ILE A 4 19.65 0.65 15.00
C ILE A 4 20.14 0.28 13.60
N LYS A 5 20.60 -0.96 13.42
CA LYS A 5 21.05 -1.47 12.12
C LYS A 5 19.87 -1.59 11.16
N ALA A 6 18.71 -2.03 11.64
CA ALA A 6 17.48 -2.10 10.83
C ALA A 6 17.13 -0.73 10.25
N ILE A 7 17.10 0.31 11.10
CA ILE A 7 16.78 1.68 10.70
C ILE A 7 17.80 2.23 9.69
N GLN A 8 19.10 2.09 9.98
CA GLN A 8 20.16 2.64 9.11
C GLN A 8 20.23 1.96 7.73
N THR A 9 19.91 0.67 7.66
CA THR A 9 20.04 -0.13 6.42
C THR A 9 18.73 -0.26 5.63
N ARG A 10 17.58 0.14 6.18
CA ARG A 10 16.29 0.09 5.48
C ARG A 10 16.35 0.86 4.16
N ARG A 11 15.85 0.26 3.08
CA ARG A 11 15.68 0.90 1.77
C ARG A 11 14.34 0.52 1.19
N SER A 12 13.74 1.43 0.43
CA SER A 12 12.53 1.12 -0.32
C SER A 12 12.90 0.34 -1.58
N VAL A 13 12.53 -0.95 -1.61
CA VAL A 13 12.87 -1.87 -2.69
C VAL A 13 11.79 -1.82 -3.78
N ARG A 14 12.17 -1.45 -5.01
CA ARG A 14 11.24 -1.31 -6.13
C ARG A 14 10.99 -2.59 -6.94
N LYS A 15 11.91 -3.55 -6.87
CA LYS A 15 11.83 -4.85 -7.54
C LYS A 15 11.98 -5.93 -6.48
N VAL A 16 10.94 -6.73 -6.28
CA VAL A 16 10.91 -7.82 -5.30
C VAL A 16 10.83 -9.16 -6.02
N SER A 17 11.11 -10.25 -5.31
CA SER A 17 10.92 -11.59 -5.86
C SER A 17 9.43 -11.92 -6.03
N ASP A 18 9.10 -12.82 -6.97
CA ASP A 18 7.75 -13.33 -7.15
C ASP A 18 7.32 -14.35 -6.07
N LYS A 19 8.20 -14.68 -5.12
CA LYS A 19 7.87 -15.56 -4.00
C LYS A 19 6.90 -14.88 -3.04
N GLU A 20 5.71 -15.43 -2.92
CA GLU A 20 4.71 -14.98 -1.96
C GLU A 20 5.18 -15.26 -0.51
N PRO A 21 5.17 -14.25 0.39
CA PRO A 21 5.42 -14.46 1.82
C PRO A 21 4.29 -15.28 2.44
N SER A 22 4.58 -15.96 3.55
CA SER A 22 3.55 -16.70 4.28
C SER A 22 2.55 -15.74 4.93
N LYS A 23 1.34 -16.24 5.19
CA LYS A 23 0.29 -15.48 5.87
C LYS A 23 0.75 -14.99 7.24
N GLU A 24 1.44 -15.84 7.99
CA GLU A 24 1.94 -15.54 9.33
C GLU A 24 2.96 -14.40 9.30
N LEU A 25 3.82 -14.36 8.28
CA LEU A 25 4.77 -13.26 8.10
C LEU A 25 4.05 -11.94 7.79
N ILE A 26 3.00 -11.98 6.98
CA ILE A 26 2.16 -10.79 6.70
C ILE A 26 1.49 -10.33 7.99
N GLU A 27 0.89 -11.24 8.76
CA GLU A 27 0.23 -10.91 10.04
C GLU A 27 1.22 -10.33 11.06
N GLN A 28 2.45 -10.83 11.12
CA GLN A 28 3.50 -10.26 11.96
C GLN A 28 3.85 -8.81 11.58
N ILE A 29 3.92 -8.51 10.29
CA ILE A 29 4.16 -7.14 9.79
C ILE A 29 2.98 -6.23 10.18
N LEU A 30 1.75 -6.70 10.00
CA LEU A 30 0.54 -5.93 10.37
C LEU A 30 0.43 -5.71 11.89
N ASP A 31 0.81 -6.71 12.69
CA ASP A 31 0.87 -6.59 14.14
C ASP A 31 1.91 -5.54 14.56
N ALA A 32 3.06 -5.50 13.89
CA ALA A 32 4.03 -4.43 14.09
C ALA A 32 3.43 -3.06 13.69
N ALA A 33 2.82 -2.96 12.49
CA ALA A 33 2.24 -1.74 11.94
C ALA A 33 1.20 -1.08 12.88
N ARG A 34 0.31 -1.88 13.48
CA ARG A 34 -0.74 -1.36 14.40
C ARG A 34 -0.21 -0.82 15.73
N ARG A 35 1.09 -0.95 16.03
CA ARG A 35 1.73 -0.36 17.22
C ARG A 35 2.29 1.03 16.96
N ALA A 36 2.04 1.59 15.78
CA ALA A 36 2.38 2.97 15.47
C ALA A 36 1.75 3.94 16.50
N PRO A 37 2.42 5.07 16.79
CA PRO A 37 1.85 6.09 17.65
C PRO A 37 0.55 6.63 17.05
N ASN A 38 -0.50 6.71 17.87
CA ASN A 38 -1.75 7.38 17.52
C ASN A 38 -2.20 8.27 18.68
N HIS A 39 -2.53 9.52 18.39
CA HIS A 39 -3.08 10.40 19.40
C HIS A 39 -4.55 10.03 19.63
N MET A 40 -5.04 10.17 20.87
CA MET A 40 -6.42 9.81 21.23
C MET A 40 -6.82 8.34 20.99
N ASN A 41 -5.85 7.45 20.75
CA ASN A 41 -6.06 6.03 20.48
C ASN A 41 -7.10 5.76 19.38
N THR A 42 -6.98 6.50 18.28
CA THR A 42 -7.93 6.44 17.15
C THR A 42 -7.76 5.22 16.26
N GLU A 43 -6.58 4.59 16.26
CA GLU A 43 -6.23 3.44 15.41
C GLU A 43 -6.75 3.57 13.96
N PRO A 44 -6.45 4.67 13.26
CA PRO A 44 -7.22 5.10 12.10
C PRO A 44 -6.89 4.33 10.81
N TRP A 45 -5.86 3.47 10.85
CA TRP A 45 -5.37 2.70 9.72
C TRP A 45 -6.25 1.49 9.41
N HIS A 46 -6.41 1.21 8.11
CA HIS A 46 -7.00 -0.01 7.61
C HIS A 46 -6.06 -0.67 6.62
N PHE A 47 -5.81 -1.98 6.81
CA PHE A 47 -4.89 -2.76 5.99
C PHE A 47 -5.67 -3.71 5.09
N ILE A 48 -5.55 -3.52 3.78
CA ILE A 48 -6.17 -4.38 2.77
C ILE A 48 -5.06 -5.17 2.07
N VAL A 49 -4.97 -6.45 2.40
CA VAL A 49 -3.96 -7.36 1.83
C VAL A 49 -4.48 -7.92 0.51
N LEU A 50 -3.81 -7.60 -0.58
CA LEU A 50 -4.13 -8.05 -1.93
C LEU A 50 -3.12 -9.08 -2.40
N THR A 51 -3.59 -10.30 -2.60
CA THR A 51 -2.87 -11.42 -3.23
C THR A 51 -3.63 -11.91 -4.46
N GLY A 52 -3.01 -12.78 -5.27
CA GLY A 52 -3.67 -13.42 -6.43
C GLY A 52 -4.57 -12.48 -7.27
N GLU A 53 -5.86 -12.79 -7.34
CA GLU A 53 -6.87 -12.03 -8.10
C GLU A 53 -7.08 -10.60 -7.57
N GLY A 54 -6.89 -10.35 -6.28
CA GLY A 54 -7.02 -9.01 -5.69
C GLY A 54 -6.06 -8.00 -6.34
N ARG A 55 -4.84 -8.45 -6.68
CA ARG A 55 -3.87 -7.63 -7.41
C ARG A 55 -4.30 -7.35 -8.85
N ASN A 56 -5.01 -8.28 -9.49
CA ASN A 56 -5.55 -8.05 -10.85
C ASN A 56 -6.62 -6.95 -10.85
N LYS A 57 -7.48 -6.92 -9.83
CA LYS A 57 -8.50 -5.87 -9.66
C LYS A 57 -7.85 -4.50 -9.49
N LEU A 58 -6.82 -4.39 -8.65
CA LEU A 58 -6.05 -3.16 -8.48
C LEU A 58 -5.35 -2.73 -9.78
N GLY A 59 -4.71 -3.67 -10.47
CA GLY A 59 -4.06 -3.41 -11.75
C GLY A 59 -5.02 -2.89 -12.82
N ALA A 60 -6.26 -3.39 -12.85
CA ALA A 60 -7.29 -2.92 -13.77
C ALA A 60 -7.71 -1.47 -13.46
N VAL A 61 -7.79 -1.10 -12.19
CA VAL A 61 -8.03 0.29 -11.76
C VAL A 61 -6.89 1.19 -12.25
N TYR A 62 -5.63 0.82 -11.97
CA TYR A 62 -4.48 1.58 -12.48
C TYR A 62 -4.49 1.72 -14.00
N GLY A 63 -4.83 0.63 -14.71
CA GLY A 63 -4.93 0.65 -16.17
C GLY A 63 -5.96 1.66 -16.67
N LYS A 64 -7.16 1.64 -16.08
CA LYS A 64 -8.23 2.60 -16.42
C LYS A 64 -7.83 4.04 -16.11
N GLU A 65 -7.21 4.31 -14.97
CA GLU A 65 -6.75 5.67 -14.64
C GLU A 65 -5.66 6.16 -15.59
N ASN A 66 -4.70 5.30 -15.95
CA ASN A 66 -3.68 5.64 -16.94
C ASN A 66 -4.28 5.98 -18.30
N GLN A 67 -5.31 5.25 -18.74
CA GLN A 67 -6.00 5.53 -20.00
C GLN A 67 -6.67 6.91 -20.02
N LYS A 68 -7.30 7.33 -18.91
CA LYS A 68 -7.96 8.65 -18.80
C LYS A 68 -7.00 9.82 -18.99
N LEU A 69 -5.71 9.63 -18.73
CA LEU A 69 -4.68 10.67 -18.90
C LEU A 69 -4.29 10.88 -20.37
N LEU A 70 -4.65 9.95 -21.27
CA LEU A 70 -4.27 9.95 -22.67
C LEU A 70 -5.38 10.54 -23.54
N LYS A 71 -5.43 11.87 -23.62
CA LYS A 71 -6.30 12.58 -24.57
C LYS A 71 -5.72 12.44 -25.99
N ASP A 72 -6.57 12.11 -26.95
CA ASP A 72 -6.24 12.03 -28.39
C ASP A 72 -5.19 10.98 -28.81
N ALA A 73 -4.92 10.00 -27.95
CA ALA A 73 -4.02 8.89 -28.26
C ALA A 73 -4.70 7.82 -29.14
N ASN A 74 -3.90 7.11 -29.95
CA ASN A 74 -4.40 5.98 -30.72
C ASN A 74 -4.76 4.78 -29.81
N GLN A 75 -5.57 3.85 -30.33
CA GLN A 75 -6.05 2.70 -29.56
C GLN A 75 -4.92 1.81 -29.01
N GLU A 76 -3.81 1.71 -29.74
CA GLU A 76 -2.64 0.93 -29.32
C GLU A 76 -2.02 1.52 -28.04
N THR A 77 -1.84 2.83 -28.00
CA THR A 77 -1.29 3.55 -26.83
C THR A 77 -2.22 3.42 -25.62
N VAL A 78 -3.53 3.53 -25.86
CA VAL A 78 -4.57 3.35 -24.82
C VAL A 78 -4.54 1.92 -24.27
N ASN A 79 -4.40 0.90 -25.11
CA ASN A 79 -4.30 -0.49 -24.66
C ASN A 79 -3.01 -0.74 -23.87
N ALA A 80 -1.88 -0.22 -24.35
CA ALA A 80 -0.58 -0.33 -23.66
C ALA A 80 -0.61 0.32 -22.26
N ALA A 81 -1.32 1.43 -22.10
CA ALA A 81 -1.50 2.09 -20.79
C ALA A 81 -2.28 1.21 -19.78
N TYR A 82 -3.27 0.45 -20.26
CA TYR A 82 -4.01 -0.50 -19.44
C TYR A 82 -3.14 -1.66 -18.99
N GLU A 83 -2.42 -2.29 -19.92
CA GLU A 83 -1.51 -3.40 -19.63
C GLU A 83 -0.38 -2.98 -18.68
N LYS A 84 0.13 -1.75 -18.82
CA LYS A 84 1.10 -1.18 -17.88
C LYS A 84 0.52 -1.07 -16.46
N GLY A 85 -0.76 -0.72 -16.33
CA GLY A 85 -1.48 -0.72 -15.05
C GLY A 85 -1.49 -2.11 -14.40
N ILE A 86 -1.90 -3.12 -15.17
CA ILE A 86 -1.92 -4.53 -14.73
C ILE A 86 -0.52 -5.00 -14.32
N ALA A 87 0.47 -4.75 -15.17
CA ALA A 87 1.86 -5.12 -14.91
C ALA A 87 2.38 -4.46 -13.62
N SER A 88 2.00 -3.20 -13.36
CA SER A 88 2.49 -2.46 -12.20
C SER A 88 2.04 -3.06 -10.86
N ALA A 89 0.80 -3.57 -10.78
CA ALA A 89 0.25 -4.28 -9.61
C ALA A 89 0.80 -5.71 -9.47
N LYS A 90 1.33 -6.30 -10.56
CA LYS A 90 1.95 -7.63 -10.55
C LYS A 90 3.43 -7.64 -10.19
N ARG A 91 4.08 -6.46 -10.05
CA ARG A 91 5.51 -6.34 -9.68
C ARG A 91 5.86 -6.86 -8.29
N ALA A 92 4.87 -7.07 -7.44
CA ALA A 92 5.01 -7.68 -6.13
C ALA A 92 3.98 -8.81 -5.95
N PRO A 93 4.35 -9.91 -5.27
CA PRO A 93 3.43 -11.03 -5.05
C PRO A 93 2.29 -10.68 -4.06
N VAL A 94 2.51 -9.67 -3.21
CA VAL A 94 1.53 -9.13 -2.25
C VAL A 94 1.59 -7.61 -2.30
N ILE A 95 0.43 -6.97 -2.23
CA ILE A 95 0.29 -5.51 -2.04
C ILE A 95 -0.56 -5.29 -0.80
N ILE A 96 -0.06 -4.47 0.13
CA ILE A 96 -0.85 -4.00 1.27
C ILE A 96 -1.27 -2.57 0.96
N VAL A 97 -2.56 -2.36 0.73
CA VAL A 97 -3.13 -1.02 0.61
C VAL A 97 -3.46 -0.53 2.02
N VAL A 98 -2.94 0.64 2.36
CA VAL A 98 -3.16 1.28 3.65
C VAL A 98 -4.07 2.47 3.44
N THR A 99 -5.23 2.45 4.07
CA THR A 99 -6.17 3.58 4.07
C THR A 99 -6.30 4.14 5.48
N MET A 100 -6.79 5.36 5.57
CA MET A 100 -7.07 6.04 6.83
C MET A 100 -8.55 6.39 6.89
N GLU A 101 -9.18 6.11 8.03
CA GLU A 101 -10.53 6.57 8.36
C GLU A 101 -10.42 7.53 9.55
N PRO A 102 -10.83 8.80 9.41
CA PRO A 102 -10.79 9.75 10.52
C PRO A 102 -11.68 9.29 11.68
N SER A 103 -11.22 9.51 12.91
CA SER A 103 -12.03 9.18 14.09
C SER A 103 -13.22 10.13 14.26
N ASP A 104 -14.36 9.58 14.70
CA ASP A 104 -15.52 10.37 15.16
C ASP A 104 -15.28 11.07 16.52
N ASN A 105 -14.13 10.84 17.14
CA ASN A 105 -13.77 11.51 18.38
C ASN A 105 -13.64 13.03 18.13
N PRO A 106 -14.42 13.89 18.81
CA PRO A 106 -14.43 15.34 18.55
C PRO A 106 -13.11 16.04 18.92
N ARG A 107 -12.21 15.34 19.61
CA ARG A 107 -10.87 15.81 19.96
C ARG A 107 -9.77 15.29 19.03
N ALA A 108 -10.09 14.33 18.16
CA ALA A 108 -9.14 13.85 17.17
C ALA A 108 -8.94 14.91 16.09
N VAL A 109 -7.69 15.07 15.65
CA VAL A 109 -7.35 15.99 14.57
C VAL A 109 -6.94 15.17 13.36
N ALA A 110 -7.60 15.36 12.21
CA ALA A 110 -7.39 14.52 11.03
C ALA A 110 -5.92 14.44 10.56
N ILE A 111 -5.13 15.51 10.73
CA ILE A 111 -3.70 15.47 10.36
C ILE A 111 -2.88 14.55 11.29
N GLU A 112 -3.30 14.36 12.53
CA GLU A 112 -2.68 13.41 13.46
C GLU A 112 -3.00 11.97 13.04
N ASP A 113 -4.22 11.70 12.56
CA ASP A 113 -4.60 10.39 12.01
C ASP A 113 -3.84 10.06 10.70
N VAL A 114 -3.60 11.06 9.85
CA VAL A 114 -2.70 10.92 8.68
C VAL A 114 -1.29 10.55 9.15
N ALA A 115 -0.75 11.27 10.14
CA ALA A 115 0.60 11.02 10.65
C ALA A 115 0.72 9.63 11.30
N ALA A 116 -0.28 9.24 12.09
CA ALA A 116 -0.37 7.92 12.71
C ALA A 116 -0.36 6.80 11.65
N THR A 117 -1.17 6.96 10.59
CA THR A 117 -1.21 6.01 9.46
C THR A 117 0.12 5.96 8.71
N ALA A 118 0.78 7.11 8.50
CA ALA A 118 2.10 7.16 7.87
C ALA A 118 3.17 6.45 8.73
N CYS A 119 3.12 6.60 10.06
CA CYS A 119 4.00 5.85 10.96
C CYS A 119 3.77 4.35 10.88
N ALA A 120 2.53 3.88 10.71
CA ALA A 120 2.22 2.46 10.53
C ALA A 120 2.83 1.86 9.24
N VAL A 121 3.10 2.69 8.22
CA VAL A 121 3.74 2.26 6.96
C VAL A 121 5.26 2.10 7.09
N GLU A 122 5.92 2.79 8.01
CA GLU A 122 7.39 2.75 8.15
C GLU A 122 7.90 1.51 8.91
N ILE A 123 7.02 0.81 9.65
CA ILE A 123 7.36 -0.30 10.56
C ILE A 123 7.92 -1.53 9.84
#